data_AF-A0A7C7RXY1-F1
#
_entry.id   AF-A0A7C7RXY1-F1
#
_cell.length_a   1.000
_cell.length_b   1.000
_cell.length_c   1.000
_cell.angle_alpha   90.00
_cell.angle_beta   90.00
_cell.angle_gamma   90.00
#
_symmetry.space_group_name_H-M   'P 1'
#
loop_
_entity.id
_entity.type
_entity.pdbx_description
1 polymer ?
#
loop_
_entity_poly.entity_id
_entity_poly.type
_entity_poly.pdbx_seq_one_letter_code
_entity_poly.pdbx_strand_id
1 'polypeptide(L)'
;MFNINNPELKFVIHAVRQASLLVKQVQAEMVSTALTKDDRSPVTVADFAAQSLIGCMLEETFPADALIGEEDSAVLQTPAEHQTLERITHFVGQYTSNATPEAVCRWIDRGSASSGSRYWTLDPIDGTKGFLRGDQYA
;
A
#
# COMPACT_ATOMS: atom_id res chain seq x y z
N MET A 1 15.28 3.75 27.57
CA MET A 1 16.16 4.07 26.44
C MET A 1 15.57 3.40 25.20
N PHE A 2 15.16 4.14 24.18
CA PHE A 2 14.62 3.57 22.95
C PHE A 2 15.69 2.74 22.26
N ASN A 3 15.49 1.43 22.12
CA ASN A 3 16.43 0.56 21.45
C ASN A 3 16.24 0.65 19.93
N ILE A 4 17.03 1.52 19.28
CA ILE A 4 17.01 1.72 17.83
C ILE A 4 17.43 0.47 17.03
N ASN A 5 17.96 -0.57 17.70
CA ASN A 5 18.35 -1.82 17.07
C ASN A 5 17.25 -2.87 17.03
N ASN A 6 16.05 -2.57 17.55
CA ASN A 6 14.91 -3.47 17.51
C ASN A 6 14.49 -3.76 16.03
N PRO A 7 14.31 -5.04 15.65
CA PRO A 7 14.02 -5.42 14.27
C PRO A 7 12.66 -4.90 13.79
N GLU A 8 11.65 -4.84 14.65
CA GLU A 8 10.34 -4.26 14.35
C GLU A 8 10.44 -2.76 14.03
N LEU A 9 11.22 -2.00 14.80
CA LEU A 9 11.41 -0.58 14.56
C LEU A 9 12.18 -0.33 13.26
N LYS A 10 13.21 -1.13 12.97
CA LYS A 10 13.93 -1.05 11.68
C LYS A 10 13.00 -1.34 10.52
N PHE A 11 12.15 -2.36 10.65
CA PHE A 11 11.15 -2.72 9.66
C PHE A 11 10.15 -1.57 9.44
N VAL A 12 9.52 -1.03 10.49
CA VAL A 12 8.53 0.06 10.36
C VAL A 12 9.13 1.29 9.70
N ILE A 13 10.32 1.72 10.14
CA ILE A 13 10.98 2.89 9.54
C ILE A 13 11.25 2.65 8.05
N HIS A 14 11.68 1.46 7.68
CA HIS A 14 11.93 1.11 6.29
C HIS A 14 10.64 1.04 5.48
N ALA A 15 9.63 0.32 5.97
CA ALA A 15 8.33 0.12 5.34
C ALA A 15 7.60 1.45 5.12
N VAL A 16 7.46 2.26 6.16
CA VAL A 16 6.84 3.60 6.06
C VAL A 16 7.61 4.47 5.07
N ARG A 17 8.94 4.46 5.10
CA ARG A 17 9.74 5.24 4.13
C ARG A 17 9.49 4.81 2.70
N GLN A 18 9.41 3.52 2.41
CA GLN A 18 9.14 3.03 1.05
C GLN A 18 7.71 3.35 0.62
N ALA A 19 6.73 3.10 1.48
CA ALA A 19 5.33 3.44 1.23
C ALA A 19 5.14 4.95 0.99
N SER A 20 5.76 5.82 1.80
CA SER A 20 5.69 7.28 1.58
C SER A 20 6.29 7.72 0.26
N LEU A 21 7.36 7.07 -0.23
CA LEU A 21 7.95 7.37 -1.53
C LEU A 21 7.00 6.94 -2.65
N LEU A 22 6.42 5.75 -2.55
CA LEU A 22 5.45 5.23 -3.50
C LEU A 22 4.21 6.12 -3.57
N VAL A 23 3.60 6.45 -2.42
CA VAL A 23 2.39 7.27 -2.35
C VAL A 23 2.63 8.67 -2.93
N LYS A 24 3.79 9.29 -2.64
CA LYS A 24 4.18 10.57 -3.25
C LYS A 24 4.32 10.47 -4.77
N GLN A 25 4.86 9.36 -5.27
CA GLN A 25 4.99 9.14 -6.69
C GLN A 25 3.62 9.00 -7.37
N VAL A 26 2.73 8.17 -6.80
CA VAL A 26 1.34 8.03 -7.28
C VAL A 26 0.64 9.40 -7.27
N GLN A 27 0.80 10.18 -6.21
CA GLN A 27 0.24 11.53 -6.11
C GLN A 27 0.70 12.42 -7.27
N ALA A 28 2.01 12.47 -7.52
CA ALA A 28 2.60 13.33 -8.54
C ALA A 28 2.13 12.94 -9.96
N GLU A 29 2.11 11.65 -10.27
CA GLU A 29 1.78 11.13 -11.60
C GLU A 29 0.27 11.13 -11.88
N MET A 30 -0.55 10.86 -10.87
CA MET A 30 -1.96 10.58 -11.07
C MET A 30 -2.90 11.72 -10.65
N VAL A 31 -2.59 12.51 -9.63
CA VAL A 31 -3.47 13.62 -9.24
C VAL A 31 -3.51 14.68 -10.34
N SER A 32 -2.36 14.99 -10.94
CA SER A 32 -2.26 15.89 -12.11
C SER A 32 -3.11 15.40 -13.28
N THR A 33 -3.13 14.09 -13.51
CA THR A 33 -3.88 13.45 -14.60
C THR A 33 -5.38 13.36 -14.31
N ALA A 34 -5.76 13.04 -13.07
CA ALA A 34 -7.16 12.96 -12.63
C ALA A 34 -7.86 14.33 -12.57
N LEU A 35 -7.11 15.42 -12.38
CA LEU A 35 -7.67 16.78 -12.51
C LEU A 35 -8.01 17.13 -13.97
N THR A 36 -7.46 16.41 -14.94
CA THR A 36 -7.67 16.65 -16.38
C THR A 36 -8.53 15.58 -17.07
N LYS A 37 -8.73 14.43 -16.44
CA LYS A 37 -9.51 13.29 -16.94
C LYS A 37 -10.33 12.68 -15.80
N ASP A 38 -11.54 12.22 -16.10
CA ASP A 38 -12.46 11.56 -15.16
C ASP A 38 -11.99 10.12 -14.84
N ASP A 39 -10.70 9.95 -14.57
CA ASP A 39 -10.06 8.68 -14.30
C ASP A 39 -10.26 8.30 -12.82
N ARG A 40 -10.36 6.99 -12.57
CA ARG A 40 -10.56 6.39 -11.24
C ARG A 40 -9.64 6.98 -10.17
N SER A 41 -10.20 7.12 -8.97
CA SER A 41 -9.64 7.88 -7.85
C SER A 41 -8.16 7.56 -7.60
N PRO A 42 -7.26 8.55 -7.70
CA PRO A 42 -5.84 8.34 -7.45
C PRO A 42 -5.53 7.91 -6.01
N VAL A 43 -6.46 8.19 -5.09
CA VAL A 43 -6.45 7.69 -3.71
C VAL A 43 -6.47 6.16 -3.72
N THR A 44 -7.43 5.54 -4.41
CA THR A 44 -7.57 4.09 -4.48
C THR A 44 -6.29 3.38 -4.95
N VAL A 45 -5.60 3.91 -5.97
CA VAL A 45 -4.33 3.30 -6.41
C VAL A 45 -3.24 3.46 -5.36
N ALA A 46 -3.18 4.60 -4.68
CA ALA A 46 -2.19 4.86 -3.65
C ALA A 46 -2.39 3.97 -2.41
N ASP A 47 -3.64 3.82 -1.93
CA ASP A 47 -4.00 2.97 -0.79
C ASP A 47 -3.62 1.51 -1.03
N PHE A 48 -4.10 0.95 -2.15
CA PHE A 48 -3.81 -0.45 -2.49
C PHE A 48 -2.32 -0.68 -2.73
N ALA A 49 -1.61 0.24 -3.38
CA ALA A 49 -0.18 0.08 -3.62
C ALA A 49 0.64 0.18 -2.34
N ALA A 50 0.29 1.08 -1.42
CA ALA A 50 0.93 1.19 -0.11
C ALA A 50 0.71 -0.07 0.73
N GLN A 51 -0.55 -0.54 0.85
CA GLN A 51 -0.85 -1.78 1.57
C GLN A 51 -0.18 -3.01 0.95
N SER A 52 -0.19 -3.12 -0.38
CA SER A 52 0.48 -4.21 -1.09
C SER A 52 1.99 -4.23 -0.84
N LEU A 53 2.65 -3.07 -0.91
CA LEU A 53 4.09 -2.97 -0.66
C LEU A 53 4.45 -3.34 0.78
N ILE A 54 3.71 -2.83 1.76
CA ILE A 54 3.93 -3.17 3.17
C ILE A 54 3.64 -4.65 3.43
N GLY A 55 2.58 -5.20 2.82
CA GLY A 55 2.25 -6.62 2.87
C GLY A 55 3.37 -7.51 2.32
N CYS A 56 3.98 -7.12 1.20
CA CYS A 56 5.16 -7.79 0.62
C CYS A 56 6.35 -7.79 1.59
N MET A 57 6.71 -6.61 2.11
CA MET A 57 7.85 -6.48 3.03
C MET A 57 7.63 -7.25 4.34
N LEU A 58 6.39 -7.26 4.84
CA LEU A 58 6.01 -7.99 6.04
C LEU A 58 6.09 -9.50 5.83
N GLU A 59 5.65 -9.98 4.67
CA GLU A 59 5.78 -11.39 4.29
C GLU A 59 7.24 -11.85 4.30
N GLU A 60 8.17 -11.01 3.81
CA GLU A 60 9.59 -11.33 3.78
C GLU A 60 10.26 -11.26 5.17
N THR A 61 9.86 -10.29 6.00
CA THR A 61 10.55 -9.99 7.26
C THR A 61 9.95 -10.74 8.46
N PHE A 62 8.62 -10.84 8.52
CA PHE A 62 7.86 -11.45 9.60
C PHE A 62 6.72 -12.31 9.04
N PRO A 63 7.02 -13.43 8.35
CA PRO A 63 6.03 -14.23 7.62
C PRO A 63 4.90 -14.78 8.50
N ALA A 64 5.14 -14.97 9.81
CA ALA A 64 4.15 -15.47 10.76
C ALA A 64 3.29 -14.37 11.40
N ASP A 65 3.65 -13.09 11.25
CA ASP A 65 2.89 -12.00 11.84
C ASP A 65 1.65 -11.66 11.02
N ALA A 66 0.54 -11.45 11.72
CA ALA A 66 -0.71 -10.99 11.15
C ALA A 66 -0.65 -9.49 10.80
N LEU A 67 -1.33 -9.09 9.72
CA LEU A 67 -1.56 -7.70 9.36
C LEU A 67 -3.06 -7.44 9.38
N ILE A 68 -3.45 -6.34 10.01
CA ILE A 68 -4.80 -5.80 10.03
C ILE A 68 -4.74 -4.50 9.22
N GLY A 69 -5.12 -4.58 7.94
CA GLY A 69 -5.18 -3.45 7.02
C GLY A 69 -6.60 -2.98 6.78
N GLU A 70 -6.77 -1.82 6.16
CA GLU A 70 -8.08 -1.30 5.76
C GLU A 70 -8.60 -1.96 4.47
N GLU A 71 -7.68 -2.26 3.54
CA GLU A 71 -8.04 -2.62 2.17
C GLU A 71 -8.18 -4.13 1.95
N ASP A 72 -9.05 -4.53 1.02
CA ASP A 72 -9.18 -5.90 0.51
C ASP A 72 -9.16 -5.93 -1.03
N SER A 73 -8.63 -6.99 -1.62
CA SER A 73 -8.42 -7.03 -3.08
C SER A 73 -9.67 -7.39 -3.88
N ALA A 74 -10.82 -7.67 -3.25
CA ALA A 74 -11.98 -8.24 -3.94
C ALA A 74 -12.49 -7.34 -5.07
N VAL A 75 -12.44 -6.02 -4.87
CA VAL A 75 -12.84 -5.02 -5.88
C VAL A 75 -11.92 -5.03 -7.10
N LEU A 76 -10.62 -5.27 -6.90
CA LEU A 76 -9.58 -5.27 -7.94
C LEU A 76 -9.63 -6.51 -8.83
N GLN A 77 -10.23 -7.60 -8.35
CA GLN A 77 -10.36 -8.84 -9.11
C GLN A 77 -11.51 -8.82 -10.12
N THR A 78 -12.25 -7.72 -10.22
CA THR A 78 -13.34 -7.57 -11.19
C THR A 78 -12.80 -7.14 -12.56
N PRO A 79 -13.44 -7.53 -13.68
CA PRO A 79 -13.02 -7.07 -15.02
C PRO A 79 -13.03 -5.55 -15.18
N ALA A 80 -13.90 -4.86 -14.44
CA ALA A 80 -13.93 -3.41 -14.43
C ALA A 80 -12.60 -2.84 -13.91
N GLU A 81 -12.05 -3.38 -12.83
CA GLU A 81 -10.88 -2.85 -12.14
C GLU A 81 -9.53 -3.35 -12.66
N HIS A 82 -9.50 -4.12 -13.75
CA HIS A 82 -8.27 -4.66 -14.33
C HIS A 82 -7.21 -3.58 -14.59
N GLN A 83 -7.60 -2.44 -15.17
CA GLN A 83 -6.69 -1.31 -15.41
C GLN A 83 -6.16 -0.69 -14.11
N THR A 84 -6.97 -0.67 -13.04
CA THR A 84 -6.57 -0.18 -11.73
C THR A 84 -5.52 -1.12 -11.13
N LEU A 85 -5.75 -2.43 -11.19
CA LEU A 85 -4.82 -3.46 -10.74
C LEU A 85 -3.50 -3.44 -11.51
N GLU A 86 -3.54 -3.24 -12.84
CA GLU A 86 -2.33 -3.06 -13.66
C GLU A 86 -1.51 -1.85 -13.21
N ARG A 87 -2.16 -0.72 -12.89
CA ARG A 87 -1.48 0.48 -12.39
C ARG A 87 -0.86 0.25 -11.02
N ILE A 88 -1.60 -0.37 -10.09
CA ILE A 88 -1.09 -0.74 -8.76
C ILE A 88 0.14 -1.64 -8.93
N THR A 89 0.04 -2.67 -9.77
CA THR A 89 1.14 -3.60 -10.07
C THR A 89 2.34 -2.87 -10.66
N HIS A 90 2.12 -1.91 -11.55
CA HIS A 90 3.19 -1.08 -12.12
C HIS A 90 3.94 -0.31 -11.02
N PHE A 91 3.24 0.39 -10.12
CA PHE A 91 3.90 1.15 -9.05
C PHE A 91 4.63 0.24 -8.06
N VAL A 92 3.99 -0.85 -7.62
CA VAL A 92 4.59 -1.82 -6.70
C VAL A 92 5.81 -2.50 -7.32
N GLY A 93 5.77 -2.79 -8.63
CA GLY A 93 6.87 -3.40 -9.38
C GLY A 93 8.15 -2.59 -9.46
N GLN A 94 8.09 -1.28 -9.15
CA GLN A 94 9.28 -0.44 -9.04
C GLN A 94 10.06 -0.66 -7.73
N TYR A 95 9.42 -1.27 -6.72
CA TYR A 95 9.98 -1.54 -5.40
C TYR A 95 10.27 -3.03 -5.16
N THR A 96 9.61 -3.93 -5.89
CA THR A 96 9.85 -5.38 -5.84
C THR A 96 9.76 -6.01 -7.22
N SER A 97 10.72 -6.89 -7.55
CA SER A 97 10.79 -7.55 -8.86
C SER A 97 9.71 -8.62 -9.08
N ASN A 98 9.02 -9.04 -8.01
CA ASN A 98 8.07 -10.14 -8.03
C ASN A 98 6.61 -9.66 -8.14
N ALA A 99 6.38 -8.38 -8.47
CA ALA A 99 5.05 -7.83 -8.59
C ALA A 99 4.33 -8.40 -9.83
N THR A 100 3.34 -9.25 -9.58
CA THR A 100 2.31 -9.64 -10.54
C THR A 100 0.93 -9.23 -9.99
N PRO A 101 -0.11 -9.12 -10.82
CA PRO A 101 -1.47 -8.83 -10.33
C PRO A 101 -1.91 -9.77 -9.19
N GLU A 102 -1.58 -11.07 -9.29
CA GLU A 102 -1.91 -12.07 -8.28
C GLU A 102 -1.10 -11.86 -6.99
N ALA A 103 0.20 -11.56 -7.11
CA ALA A 103 1.05 -11.28 -5.96
C ALA A 103 0.58 -10.02 -5.23
N VAL A 104 0.21 -8.98 -5.98
CA VAL A 104 -0.30 -7.71 -5.45
C VAL A 104 -1.59 -7.93 -4.66
N CYS A 105 -2.57 -8.64 -5.22
CA CYS A 105 -3.81 -8.98 -4.51
C CYS A 105 -3.53 -9.78 -3.24
N ARG A 106 -2.65 -10.79 -3.32
CA ARG A 106 -2.25 -11.61 -2.17
C ARG A 106 -1.59 -10.78 -1.06
N TRP A 107 -0.76 -9.79 -1.40
CA TRP A 107 -0.15 -8.90 -0.42
C TRP A 107 -1.15 -7.92 0.19
N ILE A 108 -2.12 -7.43 -0.57
CA ILE A 108 -3.25 -6.63 -0.04
C ILE A 108 -4.03 -7.48 0.97
N ASP A 109 -4.42 -8.70 0.58
CA ASP A 109 -5.24 -9.59 1.39
C ASP A 109 -4.51 -10.15 2.62
N ARG A 110 -3.19 -9.97 2.71
CA ARG A 110 -2.45 -10.21 3.96
C ARG A 110 -3.00 -9.36 5.11
N GLY A 111 -3.59 -8.20 4.80
CA GLY A 111 -4.27 -7.30 5.73
C GLY A 111 -5.62 -7.80 6.27
N SER A 112 -6.11 -8.97 5.84
CA SER A 112 -7.43 -9.50 6.23
C SER A 112 -7.50 -10.13 7.63
N ALA A 113 -6.41 -10.09 8.41
CA ALA A 113 -6.45 -10.67 9.75
C ALA A 113 -7.35 -9.84 10.67
N SER A 114 -8.13 -10.53 11.52
CA SER A 114 -8.98 -9.88 12.53
C SER A 114 -8.36 -9.85 13.93
N SER A 115 -7.39 -10.73 14.18
CA SER A 115 -6.64 -10.82 15.45
C SER A 115 -5.39 -11.67 15.30
N GLY A 116 -4.47 -11.57 16.26
CA GLY A 116 -3.28 -12.42 16.37
C GLY A 116 -2.64 -12.27 17.74
N SER A 117 -1.85 -13.24 18.18
CA SER A 117 -1.03 -13.10 19.41
C SER A 117 -0.01 -11.96 19.26
N ARG A 118 0.40 -11.69 18.03
CA ARG A 118 1.19 -10.55 17.58
C ARG A 118 0.68 -10.13 16.19
N TYR A 119 0.46 -8.83 16.00
CA TYR A 119 -0.10 -8.29 14.78
C TYR A 119 0.40 -6.87 14.51
N TRP A 120 0.27 -6.45 13.26
CA TRP A 120 0.52 -5.11 12.76
C TRP A 120 -0.81 -4.48 12.34
N THR A 121 -0.93 -3.17 12.50
CA THR A 121 -2.08 -2.40 12.02
C THR A 121 -1.60 -1.41 10.97
N LEU A 122 -2.37 -1.27 9.90
CA LEU A 122 -2.04 -0.37 8.81
C LEU A 122 -3.28 0.39 8.34
N ASP A 123 -3.17 1.72 8.37
CA ASP A 123 -3.95 2.63 7.54
C ASP A 123 -3.00 3.07 6.42
N PRO A 124 -3.25 2.73 5.15
CA PRO A 124 -2.34 3.02 4.06
C PRO A 124 -2.20 4.52 3.77
N ILE A 125 -3.26 5.30 3.96
CA ILE A 125 -3.29 6.76 3.81
C ILE A 125 -4.34 7.36 4.77
N ASP A 126 -3.86 7.95 5.87
CA ASP A 126 -4.71 8.76 6.73
C ASP A 126 -4.81 10.18 6.17
N GLY A 127 -6.04 10.62 5.89
CA GLY A 127 -6.31 11.95 5.35
C GLY A 127 -6.36 12.04 3.82
N THR A 128 -7.10 11.13 3.18
CA THR A 128 -7.32 11.07 1.71
C THR A 128 -7.70 12.41 1.03
N LYS A 129 -8.45 13.29 1.72
CA LYS A 129 -8.76 14.64 1.20
C LYS A 129 -7.52 15.53 1.08
N GLY A 130 -6.58 15.40 2.02
CA GLY A 130 -5.31 16.11 1.98
C GLY A 130 -4.44 15.59 0.85
N PHE A 131 -4.38 14.26 0.66
CA PHE A 131 -3.74 13.64 -0.49
C PHE A 131 -4.25 14.19 -1.84
N LEU A 132 -5.57 14.26 -2.02
CA LEU A 132 -6.16 14.78 -3.27
C LEU A 132 -5.82 16.27 -3.53
N ARG A 133 -5.60 17.05 -2.48
CA ARG A 133 -5.33 18.49 -2.57
C ARG A 133 -3.84 18.84 -2.65
N GLY A 134 -2.95 17.86 -2.45
CA GLY A 134 -1.53 18.13 -2.26
C GLY A 134 -1.20 18.74 -0.89
N ASP A 135 -2.13 18.64 0.07
CA ASP A 135 -1.94 19.07 1.45
C ASP A 135 -1.34 17.93 2.30
N GLN A 136 -1.50 17.99 3.62
CA GLN A 136 -0.97 16.97 4.54
C GLN A 136 -1.82 15.69 4.52
N TYR A 137 -1.13 14.55 4.53
CA TYR A 137 -1.65 13.19 4.77
C TYR A 137 -0.55 12.40 5.49
N ALA A 138 -0.89 11.27 6.10
CA ALA A 138 0.05 10.38 6.76
C ALA A 138 0.03 8.97 6.16
#